data_AF-A0A9X9QBB3-F1
#
_entry.id   AF-A0A9X9QBB3-F1
#
_cell.length_a   1.000
_cell.length_b   1.000
_cell.length_c   1.000
_cell.angle_alpha   90.00
_cell.angle_beta   90.00
_cell.angle_gamma   90.00
#
_symmetry.space_group_name_H-M   'P 1'
#
loop_
_entity.id
_entity.type
_entity.pdbx_description
1 polymer ?
#
loop_
_entity_poly.entity_id
_entity_poly.type
_entity_poly.pdbx_seq_one_letter_code
_entity_poly.pdbx_strand_id
1 'polypeptide(L)'
;MDVAEALEQNRSLKAMPLPLNDVAQAHRSRPELTARAVHQIQACLLRNNRADHASSDRTSHPQPPGLVSDPSEQEVNELCQSVQEHVELLGCGAGPQGEAAVHQAEDAIQNANFSLSILPILYEAGSSPSHQWQLRQKLEGLLGQVGEVCRKDIQDFTQATLDTTRSLCPQMLQGPKWREQLEGVLVGSRGLPELLPEHLLQDAFTRLRDMRLS
;
A
#
# COMPACT_ATOMS: atom_id res chain seq x y z
N MET A 1 2.83 -29.26 23.62
CA MET A 1 2.61 -29.05 25.05
C MET A 1 3.63 -28.04 25.46
N ASP A 2 3.19 -26.82 25.78
CA ASP A 2 4.09 -25.70 26.02
C ASP A 2 4.60 -25.73 27.47
N VAL A 3 5.83 -25.27 27.68
CA VAL A 3 6.47 -25.28 29.00
C VAL A 3 5.66 -24.46 30.02
N ALA A 4 5.08 -23.34 29.58
CA ALA A 4 4.21 -22.51 30.43
C ALA A 4 2.96 -23.26 30.90
N GLU A 5 2.30 -24.01 30.01
CA GLU A 5 1.10 -24.78 30.30
C GLU A 5 1.38 -25.98 31.22
N ALA A 6 2.52 -26.64 31.04
CA ALA A 6 2.97 -27.70 31.94
C ALA A 6 3.28 -27.18 33.36
N LEU A 7 3.75 -25.94 33.49
CA LEU A 7 4.04 -25.31 34.79
C LEU A 7 2.80 -24.82 35.53
N GLU A 8 1.70 -24.56 34.83
CA GLU A 8 0.43 -24.24 35.51
C GLU A 8 -0.04 -25.40 36.38
N GLN A 9 0.16 -26.64 35.91
CA GLN A 9 -0.20 -27.87 36.61
C GLN A 9 0.87 -28.33 37.62
N ASN A 10 2.12 -27.87 37.48
CA ASN A 10 3.22 -28.23 38.39
C ASN A 10 3.30 -27.26 39.57
N ARG A 11 3.08 -27.77 40.79
CA ARG A 11 3.18 -26.97 42.04
C ARG A 11 4.46 -27.19 42.83
N SER A 12 5.36 -28.03 42.34
CA SER A 12 6.55 -28.47 43.08
C SER A 12 7.84 -27.82 42.57
N LEU A 13 7.88 -27.40 41.30
CA LEU A 13 9.04 -26.75 40.70
C LEU A 13 9.13 -25.29 41.18
N LYS A 14 10.27 -24.92 41.76
CA LYS A 14 10.48 -23.61 42.42
C LYS A 14 11.42 -22.67 41.68
N ALA A 15 12.34 -23.23 40.91
CA ALA A 15 13.28 -22.49 40.10
C ALA A 15 13.49 -23.22 38.78
N MET A 16 13.58 -22.44 37.71
CA MET A 16 13.92 -22.92 36.39
C MET A 16 14.86 -21.89 35.75
N PRO A 17 16.09 -22.25 35.37
CA PRO A 17 16.99 -21.33 34.70
C PRO A 17 16.41 -20.97 33.31
N LEU A 18 16.40 -19.68 32.98
CA LEU A 18 15.92 -19.20 31.69
C LEU A 18 17.00 -19.38 30.61
N PRO A 19 16.72 -20.06 29.48
CA PRO A 19 17.66 -20.19 28.38
C PRO A 19 17.74 -18.86 27.61
N LEU A 20 18.61 -17.96 28.08
CA LEU A 20 18.70 -16.57 27.58
C LEU A 20 18.93 -16.47 26.06
N ASN A 21 19.70 -17.40 25.48
CA ASN A 21 19.94 -17.42 24.04
C ASN A 21 18.66 -17.73 23.24
N ASP A 22 17.90 -18.72 23.70
CA ASP A 22 16.67 -19.16 23.02
C ASP A 22 15.57 -18.11 23.18
N VAL A 23 15.48 -17.49 24.36
CA VAL A 23 14.56 -16.37 24.62
C VAL A 23 14.90 -15.17 23.75
N ALA A 24 16.18 -14.78 23.66
CA ALA A 24 16.61 -13.68 22.80
C ALA A 24 16.36 -13.97 21.32
N GLN A 25 16.51 -15.22 20.89
CA GLN A 25 16.21 -15.63 19.52
C GLN A 25 14.70 -15.61 19.23
N ALA A 26 13.87 -16.14 20.13
CA ALA A 26 12.42 -16.15 20.00
C ALA A 26 11.82 -14.73 20.09
N HIS A 27 12.41 -13.85 20.92
CA HIS A 27 11.97 -12.47 21.06
C HIS A 27 12.16 -11.66 19.76
N ARG A 28 13.18 -11.96 18.94
CA ARG A 28 13.38 -11.30 17.64
C ARG A 28 12.31 -11.66 16.61
N SER A 29 11.75 -12.86 16.68
CA SER A 29 10.72 -13.30 15.74
C SER A 29 9.30 -13.00 16.23
N ARG A 30 9.03 -13.20 17.52
CA ARG A 30 7.72 -13.04 18.14
C ARG A 30 7.85 -12.41 19.53
N PRO A 31 8.10 -11.09 19.63
CA PRO A 31 8.41 -10.43 20.89
C PRO A 31 7.30 -10.59 21.92
N GLU A 32 6.05 -10.32 21.54
CA GLU A 32 4.90 -10.33 22.45
C GLU A 32 4.59 -11.73 23.03
N LEU A 33 4.60 -12.76 22.17
CA LEU A 33 4.33 -14.14 22.62
C LEU A 33 5.48 -14.70 23.44
N THR A 34 6.72 -14.36 23.10
CA THR A 34 7.90 -14.75 23.87
C THR A 34 7.88 -14.12 25.26
N ALA A 35 7.60 -12.81 25.35
CA ALA A 35 7.46 -12.12 26.62
C ALA A 35 6.35 -12.75 27.48
N ARG A 36 5.16 -12.99 26.90
CA ARG A 36 4.04 -13.60 27.61
C ARG A 36 4.36 -14.99 28.17
N ALA A 37 5.02 -15.85 27.38
CA ALA A 37 5.40 -17.18 27.82
C ALA A 37 6.42 -17.15 28.98
N VAL A 38 7.44 -16.27 28.89
CA VAL A 38 8.44 -16.11 29.97
C VAL A 38 7.78 -15.57 31.25
N HIS A 39 6.88 -14.61 31.14
CA HIS A 39 6.14 -14.09 32.28
C HIS A 39 5.25 -15.14 32.95
N GLN A 40 4.56 -15.98 32.17
CA GLN A 40 3.75 -17.08 32.71
C GLN A 40 4.60 -18.10 33.48
N ILE A 41 5.78 -18.44 32.97
CA ILE A 41 6.74 -19.34 33.63
C ILE A 41 7.19 -18.74 34.97
N GLN A 42 7.59 -17.47 34.99
CA GLN A 42 8.01 -16.78 36.22
C GLN A 42 6.88 -16.68 37.25
N ALA A 43 5.66 -16.34 36.83
CA ALA A 43 4.50 -16.27 37.70
C ALA A 43 4.18 -17.63 38.35
N CYS A 44 4.27 -18.73 37.60
CA CYS A 44 4.07 -20.08 38.14
C CYS A 44 5.13 -20.44 39.19
N LEU A 45 6.40 -20.10 38.96
CA LEU A 45 7.48 -20.38 39.92
C LEU A 45 7.36 -19.53 41.19
N LEU A 46 6.97 -18.26 41.08
CA LEU A 46 6.72 -17.38 42.22
C LEU A 46 5.54 -17.87 43.07
N ARG A 47 4.45 -18.31 42.43
CA ARG A 47 3.32 -18.96 43.11
C ARG A 47 3.78 -20.15 43.96
N ASN A 48 4.64 -21.00 43.40
CA ASN A 48 5.12 -22.21 44.07
C ASN A 48 6.04 -21.89 45.27
N ASN A 49 6.81 -20.79 45.22
CA ASN A 49 7.61 -20.34 46.36
C ASN A 49 6.77 -19.75 47.51
N ARG A 50 5.68 -19.03 47.20
CA ARG A 50 4.80 -18.43 48.22
C ARG A 50 4.03 -19.47 49.05
N ALA A 51 3.68 -20.60 48.45
CA ALA A 51 2.95 -21.67 49.14
C ALA A 51 3.73 -22.25 50.34
N ASP A 52 5.07 -22.21 50.31
CA ASP A 52 5.90 -22.66 51.44
C ASP A 52 5.99 -21.60 52.56
N HIS A 53 6.04 -20.30 52.21
CA HIS A 53 6.14 -19.22 53.20
C HIS A 53 4.91 -19.13 54.10
N ALA A 54 3.71 -19.39 53.58
CA ALA A 54 2.48 -19.47 54.38
C ALA A 54 2.49 -20.64 55.40
N SER A 55 3.34 -21.65 55.21
CA SER A 55 3.48 -22.78 56.14
C SER A 55 4.65 -22.61 57.13
N SER A 56 5.60 -21.71 56.84
CA SER A 56 6.84 -21.56 57.62
C SER A 56 6.81 -20.45 58.67
N ASP A 57 5.81 -19.55 58.68
CA ASP A 57 5.79 -18.37 59.56
C ASP A 57 5.19 -18.63 60.96
N ARG A 58 5.57 -19.75 61.59
CA ARG A 58 5.13 -20.16 62.94
C ARG A 58 6.26 -20.22 63.96
N THR A 59 7.36 -19.50 63.75
CA THR A 59 8.45 -19.39 64.74
C THR A 59 8.81 -17.93 65.01
N SER A 60 8.28 -17.48 66.14
CA SER A 60 8.54 -16.26 66.91
C SER A 60 9.97 -15.72 66.87
N HIS A 61 10.11 -14.43 66.54
CA HIS A 61 11.19 -13.58 67.03
C HIS A 61 10.61 -12.23 67.51
N PRO A 62 10.77 -11.83 68.79
CA PRO A 62 10.37 -10.51 69.25
C PRO A 62 11.49 -9.50 69.00
N GLN A 63 11.19 -8.43 68.26
CA GLN A 63 12.05 -7.25 68.12
C GLN A 63 11.25 -5.94 68.29
N PRO A 64 11.93 -4.83 68.67
CA PRO A 64 11.45 -3.81 69.61
C PRO A 64 10.59 -2.70 68.96
N PRO A 65 9.90 -1.85 69.76
CA PRO A 65 8.86 -0.97 69.25
C PRO A 65 9.46 0.29 68.64
N GLY A 66 9.36 0.42 67.33
CA GLY A 66 9.60 1.65 66.59
C GLY A 66 8.63 1.73 65.43
N LEU A 67 7.61 2.58 65.56
CA LEU A 67 6.59 2.94 64.55
C LEU A 67 6.28 1.84 63.53
N VAL A 68 5.46 0.88 63.94
CA VAL A 68 4.92 -0.14 63.04
C VAL A 68 3.69 0.49 62.39
N SER A 69 3.78 0.86 61.11
CA SER A 69 2.59 0.97 60.26
C SER A 69 1.81 -0.33 60.40
N ASP A 70 0.49 -0.23 60.62
CA ASP A 70 -0.32 -1.41 60.92
C ASP A 70 -0.11 -2.49 59.84
N PRO A 71 -0.09 -3.78 60.19
CA PRO A 71 0.19 -4.86 59.24
C PRO A 71 -0.72 -4.81 58.00
N SER A 72 -1.94 -4.28 58.14
CA SER A 72 -2.86 -4.01 57.04
C SER A 72 -2.42 -2.88 56.10
N GLU A 73 -1.76 -1.83 56.60
CA GLU A 73 -1.21 -0.75 55.76
C GLU A 73 -0.01 -1.24 54.95
N GLN A 74 0.84 -2.07 55.56
CA GLN A 74 1.96 -2.70 54.87
C GLN A 74 1.47 -3.60 53.73
N GLU A 75 0.45 -4.43 53.98
CA GLU A 75 -0.16 -5.30 52.97
C GLU A 75 -0.81 -4.52 51.81
N VAL A 76 -1.50 -3.41 52.11
CA VAL A 76 -2.08 -2.54 51.08
C VAL A 76 -0.98 -1.85 50.25
N ASN A 77 0.11 -1.44 50.88
CA ASN A 77 1.22 -0.79 50.19
C ASN A 77 1.95 -1.76 49.25
N GLU A 78 2.17 -3.01 49.69
CA GLU A 78 2.70 -4.10 48.86
C GLU A 78 1.77 -4.41 47.68
N LEU A 79 0.45 -4.43 47.91
CA LEU A 79 -0.52 -4.64 46.83
C LEU A 79 -0.52 -3.48 45.83
N CYS A 80 -0.47 -2.22 46.31
CA CYS A 80 -0.34 -1.04 45.45
C CYS A 80 0.94 -1.09 44.62
N GLN A 81 2.08 -1.43 45.23
CA GLN A 81 3.36 -1.56 44.54
C GLN A 81 3.32 -2.68 43.50
N SER A 82 2.72 -3.82 43.84
CA SER A 82 2.49 -4.91 42.89
C SER A 82 1.59 -4.47 41.73
N VAL A 83 0.51 -3.74 41.97
CA VAL A 83 -0.37 -3.23 40.90
C VAL A 83 0.38 -2.23 40.02
N GLN A 84 1.18 -1.34 40.62
CA GLN A 84 2.04 -0.39 39.90
C GLN A 84 3.01 -1.11 38.96
N GLU A 85 3.72 -2.13 39.46
CA GLU A 85 4.64 -2.94 38.66
C GLU A 85 3.94 -3.68 37.52
N HIS A 86 2.72 -4.21 37.76
CA HIS A 86 1.95 -4.89 36.73
C HIS A 86 1.43 -3.91 35.66
N VAL A 87 1.04 -2.69 36.04
CA VAL A 87 0.63 -1.63 35.10
C VAL A 87 1.80 -1.19 34.20
N GLU A 88 3.01 -1.08 34.77
CA GLU A 88 4.23 -0.77 34.03
C GLU A 88 4.63 -1.92 33.07
N LEU A 89 4.54 -3.18 33.54
CA LEU A 89 4.79 -4.37 32.71
C LEU A 89 3.78 -4.55 31.57
N LEU A 90 2.53 -4.11 31.76
CA LEU A 90 1.49 -4.15 30.73
C LEU A 90 1.65 -3.03 29.68
N GLY A 91 2.62 -2.13 29.83
CA GLY A 91 2.81 -0.98 28.94
C GLY A 91 1.64 0.01 28.99
N CYS A 92 0.78 -0.07 30.01
CA CYS A 92 -0.36 0.82 30.21
C CYS A 92 0.02 2.16 30.84
N GLY A 93 1.31 2.40 31.10
CA GLY A 93 1.81 3.71 31.49
C GLY A 93 2.02 4.62 30.28
N ALA A 94 1.72 5.92 30.44
CA ALA A 94 2.13 6.98 29.52
C ALA A 94 3.66 7.14 29.53
N GLY A 95 4.36 6.13 28.99
CA GLY A 95 5.81 6.12 28.88
C GLY A 95 6.27 6.80 27.59
N PRO A 96 7.57 7.17 27.50
CA PRO A 96 8.13 7.87 26.35
C PRO A 96 7.95 7.13 25.01
N GLN A 97 7.79 5.81 25.03
CA GLN A 97 7.48 5.00 23.85
C GLN A 97 6.03 5.17 23.37
N GLY A 98 5.07 5.32 24.29
CA GLY A 98 3.67 5.56 23.95
C GLY A 98 3.46 6.98 23.41
N GLU A 99 4.11 7.97 24.00
CA GLU A 99 4.11 9.36 23.52
C GLU A 99 4.73 9.48 22.12
N ALA A 100 5.84 8.80 21.86
CA ALA A 100 6.44 8.74 20.52
C ALA A 100 5.51 8.10 19.48
N ALA A 101 4.79 7.03 19.85
CA ALA A 101 3.81 6.39 18.96
C ALA A 101 2.60 7.30 18.69
N VAL A 102 2.13 8.06 19.68
CA VAL A 102 1.07 9.05 19.52
C VAL A 102 1.50 10.16 18.58
N HIS A 103 2.70 10.73 18.77
CA HIS A 103 3.22 11.75 17.86
C HIS A 103 3.40 11.23 16.43
N GLN A 104 3.87 9.99 16.26
CA GLN A 104 3.96 9.38 14.93
C GLN A 104 2.57 9.23 14.28
N ALA A 105 1.54 8.88 15.06
CA ALA A 105 0.18 8.79 14.57
C ALA A 105 -0.39 10.18 14.22
N GLU A 106 -0.10 11.20 15.02
CA GLU A 106 -0.48 12.59 14.75
C GLU A 106 0.17 13.10 13.45
N ASP A 107 1.47 12.88 13.27
CA ASP A 107 2.19 13.22 12.04
C ASP A 107 1.61 12.50 10.82
N ALA A 108 1.27 11.21 10.97
CA ALA A 108 0.64 10.44 9.90
C ALA A 108 -0.74 11.00 9.52
N ILE A 109 -1.55 11.37 10.51
CA ILE A 109 -2.85 12.01 10.29
C ILE A 109 -2.68 13.38 9.63
N GLN A 110 -1.72 14.18 10.07
CA GLN A 110 -1.45 15.49 9.50
C GLN A 110 -0.99 15.40 8.04
N ASN A 111 -0.13 14.42 7.73
CA ASN A 111 0.28 14.11 6.35
C ASN A 111 -0.90 13.62 5.49
N ALA A 112 -1.77 12.78 6.03
CA ALA A 112 -2.97 12.33 5.33
C ALA A 112 -3.93 13.50 5.04
N ASN A 113 -4.16 14.37 6.03
CA ASN A 113 -5.00 15.56 5.87
C ASN A 113 -4.40 16.54 4.85
N PHE A 114 -3.08 16.74 4.87
CA PHE A 114 -2.40 17.53 3.86
C PHE A 114 -2.57 16.93 2.47
N SER A 115 -2.37 15.61 2.33
CA SER A 115 -2.58 14.89 1.06
C SER A 115 -4.01 15.10 0.54
N LEU A 116 -5.02 14.95 1.41
CA LEU A 116 -6.41 15.22 1.06
C LEU A 116 -6.65 16.69 0.66
N SER A 117 -5.99 17.63 1.31
CA SER A 117 -6.13 19.06 1.00
C SER A 117 -5.56 19.46 -0.36
N ILE A 118 -4.54 18.75 -0.85
CA ILE A 118 -3.93 19.02 -2.17
C ILE A 118 -4.63 18.27 -3.31
N LEU A 119 -5.41 17.21 -3.03
CA LEU A 119 -6.10 16.44 -4.06
C LEU A 119 -6.98 17.30 -4.99
N PRO A 120 -7.77 18.29 -4.53
CA PRO A 120 -8.56 19.14 -5.42
C PRO A 120 -7.69 19.95 -6.38
N ILE A 121 -6.55 20.47 -5.90
CA ILE A 121 -5.60 21.24 -6.71
C ILE A 121 -4.96 20.35 -7.77
N LEU A 122 -4.54 19.14 -7.38
CA LEU A 122 -4.00 18.15 -8.31
C LEU A 122 -5.05 17.69 -9.34
N TYR A 123 -6.29 17.51 -8.91
CA TYR A 123 -7.40 17.14 -9.79
C TYR A 123 -7.69 18.25 -10.81
N GLU A 124 -7.73 19.50 -10.38
CA GLU A 124 -7.94 20.66 -11.26
C GLU A 124 -6.78 20.83 -12.25
N ALA A 125 -5.54 20.70 -11.79
CA ALA A 125 -4.36 20.75 -12.65
C ALA A 125 -4.38 19.61 -13.70
N GLY A 126 -4.72 18.38 -13.29
CA GLY A 126 -4.81 17.21 -14.16
C GLY A 126 -6.06 17.18 -15.06
N SER A 127 -7.11 17.91 -14.70
CA SER A 127 -8.38 17.98 -15.44
C SER A 127 -8.57 19.28 -16.21
N SER A 128 -7.55 20.15 -16.23
CA SER A 128 -7.63 21.46 -16.87
C SER A 128 -8.04 21.31 -18.35
N PRO A 129 -9.21 21.85 -18.76
CA PRO A 129 -9.73 21.68 -20.12
C PRO A 129 -8.78 22.21 -21.19
N SER A 130 -7.92 23.17 -20.82
CA SER A 130 -6.93 23.78 -21.71
C SER A 130 -5.91 22.76 -22.23
N HIS A 131 -5.42 21.85 -21.38
CA HIS A 131 -4.43 20.84 -21.76
C HIS A 131 -5.05 19.77 -22.66
N GLN A 132 -6.25 19.29 -22.30
CA GLN A 132 -6.98 18.31 -23.10
C GLN A 132 -7.37 18.89 -24.47
N TRP A 133 -7.80 20.15 -24.51
CA TRP A 133 -8.13 20.83 -25.75
C TRP A 133 -6.89 21.09 -26.62
N GLN A 134 -5.78 21.55 -26.05
CA GLN A 134 -4.52 21.73 -26.77
C GLN A 134 -3.99 20.42 -27.36
N LEU A 135 -4.06 19.33 -26.61
CA LEU A 135 -3.69 18.00 -27.09
C LEU A 135 -4.59 17.55 -28.25
N ARG A 136 -5.91 17.79 -28.15
CA ARG A 136 -6.86 17.51 -29.23
C ARG A 136 -6.51 18.26 -30.50
N GLN A 137 -6.29 19.57 -30.39
CA GLN A 137 -5.93 20.41 -31.54
C GLN A 137 -4.61 19.97 -32.18
N LYS A 138 -3.60 19.60 -31.38
CA LYS A 138 -2.33 19.08 -31.90
C LYS A 138 -2.50 17.73 -32.61
N LEU A 139 -3.28 16.82 -32.04
CA LEU A 139 -3.56 15.52 -32.65
C LEU A 139 -4.36 15.65 -33.94
N GLU A 140 -5.41 16.48 -33.96
CA GLU A 140 -6.18 16.80 -35.18
C GLU A 140 -5.26 17.38 -36.27
N GLY A 141 -4.39 18.33 -35.92
CA GLY A 141 -3.44 18.93 -36.86
C GLY A 141 -2.42 17.93 -37.40
N LEU A 142 -1.87 17.05 -36.57
CA LEU A 142 -0.95 15.99 -37.01
C LEU A 142 -1.64 14.99 -37.92
N LEU A 143 -2.86 14.60 -37.56
CA LEU A 143 -3.61 13.59 -38.26
C LEU A 143 -4.14 14.10 -39.60
N GLY A 144 -4.50 15.38 -39.68
CA GLY A 144 -4.77 16.07 -40.94
C GLY A 144 -3.54 16.11 -41.85
N GLN A 145 -2.36 16.41 -41.31
CA GLN A 145 -1.11 16.37 -42.08
C GLN A 145 -0.79 14.97 -42.61
N VAL A 146 -0.93 13.94 -41.78
CA VAL A 146 -0.74 12.54 -42.19
C VAL A 146 -1.77 12.15 -43.26
N GLY A 147 -3.03 12.54 -43.08
CA GLY A 147 -4.10 12.32 -44.07
C GLY A 147 -3.77 12.93 -45.43
N GLU A 148 -3.26 14.17 -45.44
CA GLU A 148 -2.85 14.86 -46.66
C GLU A 148 -1.65 14.21 -47.36
N VAL A 149 -0.65 13.77 -46.59
CA VAL A 149 0.50 13.03 -47.13
C VAL A 149 0.04 11.71 -47.74
N CYS A 150 -0.77 10.92 -47.02
CA CYS A 150 -1.32 9.66 -47.55
C CYS A 150 -2.17 9.88 -48.80
N ARG A 151 -3.01 10.93 -48.81
CA ARG A 151 -3.83 11.30 -49.98
C ARG A 151 -2.94 11.60 -51.18
N LYS A 152 -1.85 12.34 -50.98
CA LYS A 152 -0.90 12.68 -52.03
C LYS A 152 -0.13 11.46 -52.53
N ASP A 153 0.34 10.58 -51.64
CA ASP A 153 1.04 9.36 -52.02
C ASP A 153 0.16 8.41 -52.83
N ILE A 154 -1.11 8.22 -52.44
CA ILE A 154 -2.08 7.41 -53.20
C ILE A 154 -2.32 8.00 -54.59
N GLN A 155 -2.44 9.33 -54.68
CA GLN A 155 -2.63 10.03 -55.95
C GLN A 155 -1.40 9.87 -56.86
N ASP A 156 -0.20 10.09 -56.33
CA ASP A 156 1.06 9.98 -57.06
C ASP A 156 1.30 8.52 -57.52
N PHE A 157 1.02 7.54 -56.66
CA PHE A 157 1.08 6.11 -57.00
C PHE A 157 0.08 5.73 -58.11
N THR A 158 -1.17 6.20 -58.01
CA THR A 158 -2.19 5.93 -59.03
C THR A 158 -1.82 6.54 -60.36
N GLN A 159 -1.28 7.77 -60.36
CA GLN A 159 -0.81 8.45 -61.55
C GLN A 159 0.39 7.72 -62.20
N ALA A 160 1.38 7.30 -61.41
CA ALA A 160 2.51 6.52 -61.92
C ALA A 160 2.07 5.17 -62.52
N THR A 161 1.12 4.49 -61.88
CA THR A 161 0.55 3.23 -62.37
C THR A 161 -0.19 3.45 -63.70
N LEU A 162 -0.96 4.53 -63.80
CA LEU A 162 -1.64 4.94 -65.03
C LEU A 162 -0.67 5.20 -66.18
N ASP A 163 0.38 5.98 -65.92
CA ASP A 163 1.36 6.36 -66.94
C ASP A 163 2.19 5.15 -67.40
N THR A 164 2.50 4.22 -66.49
CA THR A 164 3.12 2.93 -66.82
C THR A 164 2.19 2.06 -67.66
N THR A 165 0.90 2.01 -67.33
CA THR A 165 -0.07 1.21 -68.09
C THR A 165 -0.27 1.77 -69.50
N ARG A 166 -0.22 3.10 -69.67
CA ARG A 166 -0.27 3.77 -70.97
C ARG A 166 0.93 3.46 -71.85
N SER A 167 2.14 3.39 -71.28
CA SER A 167 3.34 3.08 -72.05
C SER A 167 3.38 1.62 -72.51
N LEU A 168 2.86 0.68 -71.69
CA LEU A 168 2.87 -0.74 -71.99
C LEU A 168 1.72 -1.18 -72.90
N CYS A 169 0.51 -0.65 -72.70
CA CYS A 169 -0.71 -1.11 -73.38
C CYS A 169 -1.60 0.06 -73.86
N PRO A 170 -1.16 0.83 -74.88
CA PRO A 170 -1.86 2.04 -75.32
C PRO A 170 -3.28 1.79 -75.86
N GLN A 171 -3.58 0.57 -76.33
CA GLN A 171 -4.92 0.21 -76.83
C GLN A 171 -5.95 0.01 -75.71
N MET A 172 -5.50 -0.33 -74.50
CA MET A 172 -6.36 -0.67 -73.37
C MET A 172 -7.02 0.57 -72.73
N LEU A 173 -6.37 1.73 -72.83
CA LEU A 173 -6.79 3.00 -72.24
C LEU A 173 -7.59 3.92 -73.19
N GLN A 174 -7.91 3.46 -74.41
CA GLN A 174 -8.61 4.25 -75.43
C GLN A 174 -10.11 4.42 -75.14
N GLY A 175 -10.70 3.55 -74.31
CA GLY A 175 -12.13 3.57 -74.00
C GLY A 175 -12.51 4.55 -72.87
N PRO A 176 -13.59 5.34 -73.00
CA PRO A 176 -14.06 6.25 -71.94
C PRO A 176 -14.42 5.52 -70.63
N LYS A 177 -14.90 4.27 -70.76
CA LYS A 177 -15.30 3.40 -69.64
C LYS A 177 -14.18 3.15 -68.62
N TRP A 178 -12.93 3.05 -69.08
CA TRP A 178 -11.79 2.86 -68.18
C TRP A 178 -11.48 4.13 -67.37
N ARG A 179 -11.60 5.31 -68.01
CA ARG A 179 -11.37 6.60 -67.36
C ARG A 179 -12.39 6.86 -66.24
N GLU A 180 -13.65 6.57 -66.52
CA GLU A 180 -14.75 6.66 -65.55
C GLU A 180 -14.59 5.68 -64.38
N GLN A 181 -14.17 4.43 -64.64
CA GLN A 181 -13.91 3.46 -63.57
C GLN A 181 -12.78 3.92 -62.64
N LEU A 182 -11.74 4.55 -63.18
CA LEU A 182 -10.58 4.98 -62.43
C LEU A 182 -10.85 6.26 -61.63
N GLU A 183 -11.59 7.20 -62.20
CA GLU A 183 -12.16 8.33 -61.46
C GLU A 183 -13.09 7.85 -60.35
N GLY A 184 -13.91 6.81 -60.60
CA GLY A 184 -14.75 6.19 -59.57
C GLY A 184 -13.96 5.59 -58.42
N VAL A 185 -12.85 4.89 -58.69
CA VAL A 185 -11.96 4.34 -57.65
C VAL A 185 -11.24 5.46 -56.88
N LEU A 186 -10.78 6.50 -57.58
CA LEU A 186 -10.12 7.66 -56.96
C LEU A 186 -11.06 8.49 -56.10
N VAL A 187 -12.32 8.65 -56.53
CA VAL A 187 -13.37 9.31 -55.73
C VAL A 187 -13.76 8.43 -54.54
N GLY A 188 -13.89 7.12 -54.73
CA GLY A 188 -14.14 6.17 -53.65
C GLY A 188 -13.01 6.14 -52.61
N SER A 189 -11.75 6.34 -53.04
CA SER A 189 -10.61 6.44 -52.13
C SER A 189 -10.51 7.79 -51.40
N ARG A 190 -11.26 8.83 -51.77
CA ARG A 190 -11.27 10.12 -51.04
C ARG A 190 -11.89 10.02 -49.66
N GLY A 191 -12.83 9.08 -49.44
CA GLY A 191 -13.48 8.89 -48.14
C GLY A 191 -12.62 8.13 -47.12
N LEU A 192 -11.61 7.38 -47.56
CA LEU A 192 -10.73 6.61 -46.68
C LEU A 192 -9.82 7.51 -45.80
N PRO A 193 -9.18 8.57 -46.35
CA PRO A 193 -8.41 9.54 -45.56
C PRO A 193 -9.24 10.47 -44.66
N GLU A 194 -10.55 10.62 -44.88
CA GLU A 194 -11.42 11.48 -44.05
C GLU A 194 -11.97 10.76 -42.82
N LEU A 195 -12.15 9.44 -42.88
CA LEU A 195 -12.64 8.63 -41.76
C LEU A 195 -11.52 8.12 -40.83
N LEU A 196 -10.30 8.00 -41.35
CA LEU A 196 -9.12 7.59 -40.57
C LEU A 196 -8.82 8.56 -39.42
N PRO A 197 -8.89 9.90 -39.62
CA PRO A 197 -8.64 10.87 -38.58
C PRO A 197 -9.59 10.76 -37.39
N GLU A 198 -10.88 10.68 -37.63
CA GLU A 198 -11.86 10.67 -36.56
C GLU A 198 -11.73 9.40 -35.71
N HIS A 199 -11.52 8.23 -36.35
CA HIS A 199 -11.33 6.96 -35.65
C HIS A 199 -10.04 6.92 -34.84
N LEU A 200 -8.91 7.34 -35.41
CA LEU A 200 -7.63 7.36 -34.71
C LEU A 200 -7.60 8.38 -33.57
N LEU A 201 -8.27 9.51 -33.74
CA LEU A 201 -8.44 10.50 -32.68
C LEU A 201 -9.27 9.90 -31.53
N GLN A 202 -10.39 9.26 -31.83
CA GLN A 202 -11.25 8.62 -30.84
C GLN A 202 -10.52 7.50 -30.08
N ASP A 203 -9.74 6.66 -30.77
CA ASP A 203 -8.93 5.60 -30.14
C ASP A 203 -7.83 6.18 -29.24
N ALA A 204 -7.11 7.20 -29.71
CA ALA A 204 -6.08 7.88 -28.92
C ALA A 204 -6.64 8.50 -27.64
N PHE A 205 -7.81 9.15 -27.71
CA PHE A 205 -8.47 9.71 -26.53
C PHE A 205 -9.00 8.65 -25.57
N THR A 206 -9.49 7.53 -26.10
CA THR A 206 -9.95 6.41 -25.26
C THR A 206 -8.78 5.84 -24.46
N ARG A 207 -7.64 5.58 -25.13
CA ARG A 207 -6.42 5.08 -24.47
C ARG A 207 -5.84 6.08 -23.45
N LEU A 208 -5.85 7.37 -23.78
CA LEU A 208 -5.41 8.42 -22.85
C LEU A 208 -6.27 8.48 -21.59
N ARG A 209 -7.59 8.29 -21.73
CA ARG A 209 -8.51 8.22 -20.60
C ARG A 209 -8.24 6.99 -19.73
N ASP A 210 -8.01 5.83 -20.35
CA ASP A 210 -7.76 4.59 -19.63
C ASP A 210 -6.44 4.62 -18.83
N MET A 211 -5.40 5.26 -19.38
CA MET A 211 -4.14 5.54 -18.65
C MET A 211 -4.33 6.48 -17.45
N ARG A 212 -5.35 7.34 -17.48
CA ARG A 212 -5.66 8.28 -16.38
C ARG A 212 -6.43 7.63 -15.23
N LEU A 213 -6.95 6.41 -15.44
CA LEU A 213 -7.74 5.64 -14.48
C LEU A 213 -6.98 4.44 -13.89
N SER A 214 -5.75 4.19 -14.35
CA SER A 214 -4.84 3.13 -13.86
C SER A 214 -3.81 3.71 -12.90
#